data_AF-A0A0F9PHE7-F1
#
_entry.id   AF-A0A0F9PHE7-F1
#
_cell.length_a   1.000
_cell.length_b   1.000
_cell.length_c   1.000
_cell.angle_alpha   90.00
_cell.angle_beta   90.00
_cell.angle_gamma   90.00
#
_symmetry.space_group_name_H-M   'P 1'
#
loop_
_entity.id
_entity.type
_entity.pdbx_description
1 polymer ?
#
loop_
_entity_poly.entity_id
_entity_poly.type
_entity_poly.pdbx_seq_one_letter_code
_entity_poly.pdbx_strand_id
1 'polypeptide(L)' 'MDVYGMAWKNLEKKIAATRRRSISKADLTKWQLEALEEAVDRSRQGVNLLAAPIPPEGRPHA' A
#
# COMPACT_ATOMS: atom_id res chain seq x y z
N MET A 1 7.62 0.86 7.78
CA MET A 1 6.19 0.76 8.15
C MET A 1 5.62 -0.41 7.39
N ASP A 2 5.09 -1.41 8.10
CA ASP A 2 4.71 -2.70 7.51
C ASP A 2 3.45 -2.59 6.61
N VAL A 3 3.44 -3.28 5.47
CA VAL A 3 2.34 -3.26 4.49
C VAL A 3 1.03 -3.75 5.12
N TYR A 4 1.10 -4.75 5.98
CA TYR A 4 -0.07 -5.27 6.68
C TYR A 4 -0.63 -4.24 7.68
N GLY A 5 0.24 -3.47 8.33
CA GLY A 5 -0.17 -2.40 9.24
C GLY A 5 -0.87 -1.23 8.54
N MET A 6 -0.43 -0.89 7.31
CA MET A 6 -1.12 0.12 6.48
C MET A 6 -2.46 -0.39 5.98
N ALA A 7 -2.52 -1.62 5.47
CA ALA A 7 -3.76 -2.25 5.03
C ALA A 7 -4.79 -2.31 6.18
N TRP A 8 -4.36 -2.69 7.38
CA TRP A 8 -5.22 -2.74 8.56
C TRP A 8 -5.81 -1.37 8.93
N LYS A 9 -4.99 -0.31 8.97
CA LYS A 9 -5.48 1.05 9.27
C LYS A 9 -6.48 1.56 8.23
N ASN A 10 -6.29 1.23 6.96
CA ASN A 10 -7.22 1.59 5.89
C ASN A 10 -8.55 0.83 6.04
N LEU A 11 -8.48 -0.47 6.35
CA LEU A 11 -9.65 -1.29 6.61
C LEU A 11 -10.44 -0.79 7.83
N GLU A 12 -9.77 -0.48 8.94
CA GLU A 12 -10.40 0.06 10.16
C GLU A 12 -11.16 1.35 9.86
N LYS A 13 -10.59 2.27 9.08
CA LYS A 13 -11.28 3.49 8.65
C LYS A 13 -12.52 3.20 7.82
N LYS A 14 -12.44 2.24 6.88
CA LYS A 14 -13.56 1.86 6.00
C LYS A 14 -14.70 1.21 6.81
N ILE A 15 -14.35 0.40 7.82
CA ILE A 15 -15.30 -0.20 8.77
C ILE A 15 -15.93 0.89 9.65
N ALA A 16 -15.12 1.78 10.23
CA ALA A 16 -15.62 2.86 11.10
C ALA A 16 -16.51 3.87 10.34
N ALA A 17 -16.22 4.13 9.07
CA ALA A 17 -17.06 4.96 8.19
C ALA A 17 -18.38 4.28 7.83
N THR A 18 -18.41 2.94 7.87
CA THR A 18 -19.62 2.17 7.60
C THR A 18 -20.55 2.21 8.81
N ARG A 19 -21.67 2.94 8.68
CA ARG A 19 -22.76 2.95 9.68
C ARG A 19 -23.59 1.67 9.71
N ARG A 20 -23.26 0.65 8.91
CA ARG A 20 -23.97 -0.64 8.94
C ARG A 20 -23.55 -1.43 10.17
N ARG A 21 -24.55 -1.82 10.95
CA ARG A 21 -24.38 -2.67 12.14
C ARG A 21 -23.93 -4.10 11.80
N SER A 22 -24.11 -4.53 10.55
CA SER A 22 -23.73 -5.84 10.06
C SER A 22 -23.07 -5.71 8.68
N ILE A 23 -21.84 -6.18 8.57
CA ILE A 23 -21.10 -6.30 7.31
C ILE A 23 -21.13 -7.78 6.92
N SER A 24 -21.54 -8.09 5.70
CA SER A 24 -21.50 -9.45 5.20
C SER A 24 -20.05 -9.91 5.04
N LYS A 25 -19.79 -11.20 5.25
CA LYS A 25 -18.44 -11.76 5.14
C LYS A 25 -17.81 -11.49 3.77
N ALA A 26 -18.59 -11.53 2.69
CA ALA A 26 -18.14 -11.19 1.34
C ALA A 26 -17.70 -9.72 1.20
N ASP A 27 -18.44 -8.77 1.77
CA ASP A 27 -18.07 -7.35 1.77
C ASP A 27 -16.78 -7.14 2.57
N LEU A 28 -16.64 -7.81 3.73
CA LEU A 28 -15.43 -7.74 4.54
C LEU A 28 -14.20 -8.25 3.79
N THR A 29 -14.31 -9.42 3.14
CA THR A 29 -13.22 -9.99 2.32
C THR A 29 -12.84 -9.06 1.18
N LYS A 30 -13.82 -8.45 0.51
CA LYS A 30 -13.58 -7.48 -0.56
C LYS A 30 -12.81 -6.27 -0.04
N TRP A 31 -13.20 -5.73 1.11
CA TRP A 31 -12.51 -4.58 1.69
C TRP A 31 -11.10 -4.91 2.17
N GLN A 32 -10.86 -6.12 2.66
CA GLN A 32 -9.53 -6.60 3.02
C GLN A 32 -8.61 -6.68 1.79
N LEU A 33 -9.11 -7.21 0.67
CA LEU A 33 -8.36 -7.27 -0.59
C LEU A 33 -8.04 -5.88 -1.12
N GLU A 34 -9.05 -4.99 -1.19
CA GLU A 34 -8.83 -3.60 -1.64
C GLU A 34 -7.80 -2.87 -0.78
N ALA A 35 -7.84 -3.04 0.55
CA ALA A 35 -6.90 -2.40 1.46
C ALA A 35 -5.47 -2.94 1.31
N LEU A 36 -5.33 -4.23 1.00
CA LEU A 36 -4.03 -4.85 0.71
C LEU A 36 -3.47 -4.37 -0.63
N GLU A 37 -4.28 -4.32 -1.68
CA GLU A 37 -3.88 -3.81 -2.99
C GLU A 37 -3.39 -2.36 -2.88
N GLU A 38 -4.11 -1.50 -2.16
CA GLU A 38 -3.72 -0.10 -1.95
C GLU A 38 -2.41 0.01 -1.15
N ALA A 39 -2.26 -0.78 -0.08
CA ALA A 39 -1.04 -0.76 0.74
C ALA A 39 0.18 -1.25 -0.05
N VAL A 40 0.01 -2.27 -0.90
CA VAL A 40 1.05 -2.78 -1.80
C VAL A 40 1.41 -1.73 -2.85
N ASP A 41 0.43 -1.10 -3.49
CA ASP A 41 0.68 -0.04 -4.48
C ASP A 41 1.47 1.11 -3.86
N ARG A 42 1.06 1.59 -2.68
CA ARG A 42 1.79 2.62 -1.93
C ARG A 42 3.20 2.20 -1.57
N SER A 43 3.40 0.95 -1.17
CA SER A 43 4.72 0.42 -0.87
C SER A 43 5.61 0.37 -2.11
N ARG A 44 5.04 0.02 -3.27
CA ARG A 44 5.75 0.00 -4.56
C ARG A 44 6.11 1.41 -5.03
N GLN A 45 5.22 2.38 -4.88
CA GLN A 45 5.51 3.78 -5.16
C GLN A 45 6.60 4.34 -4.23
N GLY A 46 6.62 3.92 -2.96
CA GLY A 46 7.70 4.24 -2.02
C GLY A 46 9.05 3.61 -2.39
N VAL A 47 9.04 2.39 -2.94
CA VAL A 47 10.25 1.72 -3.47
C VAL A 47 10.76 2.36 -4.76
N ASN A 48 9.86 2.89 -5.61
CA ASN A 48 10.25 3.52 -6.86
C ASN A 48 11.03 4.84 -6.68
N LEU A 49 10.89 5.52 -5.53
CA LEU A 49 11.70 6.69 -5.16
C LEU A 49 13.12 6.33 -4.68
N LEU A 50 13.36 5.07 -4.32
CA LEU A 50 14.69 4.56 -3.95
C LEU A 50 15.41 3.88 -5.12
N ALA A 51 14.69 3.60 -6.20
CA ALA A 51 15.27 3.28 -7.51
C ALA A 51 15.72 4.58 -8.20
N ALA A 52 16.65 5.30 -7.58
CA ALA A 52 17.37 6.34 -8.30
C ALA A 52 18.04 5.70 -9.53
N PRO A 53 18.00 6.32 -10.72
CA PRO A 53 18.86 5.90 -11.81
C PRO A 53 20.29 5.97 -11.29
N ILE A 54 20.98 4.84 -11.29
CA ILE A 54 22.41 4.75 -11.02
C ILE A 54 23.09 5.88 -11.81
N PRO A 55 23.71 6.89 -11.18
CA PRO A 55 24.46 7.87 -11.92
C PRO A 55 25.57 7.13 -12.68
N PRO A 56 25.81 7.40 -13.96
CA PRO A 56 26.96 6.84 -14.64
C PRO A 56 28.20 7.39 -13.94
N GLU A 57 28.83 6.55 -13.10
CA GLU A 57 30.12 6.87 -12.49
C GLU A 57 31.07 7.33 -13.60
N GLY A 58 31.67 8.49 -13.36
CA GLY A 58 32.53 9.18 -14.31
C GLY A 58 33.59 8.24 -14.86
N ARG A 59 33.48 7.96 -16.16
CA ARG A 59 34.57 7.36 -16.91
C ARG A 59 35.64 8.45 -17.03
N PRO A 60 36.84 8.29 -16.44
CA PRO A 60 37.89 9.29 -16.60
C PRO A 60 38.26 9.36 -18.08
N HIS A 61 38.29 10.59 -18.60
CA HIS A 61 38.80 10.92 -19.92
C HIS A 61 40.30 10.59 -19.91
N ALA A 62 40.70 9.63 -20.73
CA ALA A 62 42.09 9.32 -21.05
C ALA A 62 42.22 9.24 -22.57
#